data_AF-A0A919IQL0-F1
#
_entry.id   AF-A0A919IQL0-F1
#
_cell.length_a   1.000
_cell.length_b   1.000
_cell.length_c   1.000
_cell.angle_alpha   90.00
_cell.angle_beta   90.00
_cell.angle_gamma   90.00
#
_symmetry.space_group_name_H-M   'P 1'
#
loop_
_entity.id
_entity.type
_entity.pdbx_description
1 polymer ?
#
loop_
_entity_poly.entity_id
_entity_poly.type
_entity_poly.pdbx_seq_one_letter_code
_entity_poly.pdbx_strand_id
1 'polypeptide(L)'
;MIVGQKPRPSSLDPFKPHLLRRIAEDCLKAATLHREIAAQGFTGKYGIVRAVVEQHRTRPDLSKMTKPPSVREVTGWICRPPDQLIERDTDQLRAILERSPELTAAADLVRSFAQMMAGLHGDRLGEWIAAAQQAGLPGITSFATGLTNDLDAVTAGLTLPHSSGAGGRQRQPDQDDQTADVRPSRLRPAP
;
A
#
# COMPACT_ATOMS: atom_id res chain seq x y z
N MET A 1 23.01 15.67 50.93
CA MET A 1 23.17 14.25 51.30
C MET A 1 21.82 13.56 51.13
N ILE A 2 21.65 12.76 50.09
CA ILE A 2 20.40 12.02 49.84
C ILE A 2 20.46 10.75 50.68
N VAL A 3 19.61 10.65 51.70
CA VAL A 3 19.48 9.47 52.55
C VAL A 3 18.96 8.32 51.68
N GLY A 4 19.84 7.38 51.33
CA GLY A 4 19.46 6.13 50.69
C GLY A 4 18.63 5.30 51.66
N GLN A 5 17.31 5.33 51.50
CA GLN A 5 16.42 4.39 52.17
C GLN A 5 16.78 2.98 51.69
N LYS A 6 17.44 2.18 52.54
CA LYS A 6 17.52 0.73 52.37
C LYS A 6 16.09 0.19 52.25
N PRO A 7 15.74 -0.61 51.23
CA PRO A 7 14.41 -1.18 51.11
C PRO A 7 14.16 -2.05 52.34
N ARG A 8 13.12 -1.73 53.10
CA ARG A 8 12.66 -2.55 54.22
C ARG A 8 12.37 -3.96 53.67
N PRO A 9 12.71 -5.04 54.39
CA PRO A 9 12.36 -6.39 53.95
C PRO A 9 10.85 -6.44 53.77
N SER A 10 10.42 -6.56 52.52
CA SER A 10 9.01 -6.67 52.19
C SER A 10 8.59 -8.09 52.53
N SER A 11 7.39 -8.29 53.08
CA SER A 11 6.84 -9.64 53.32
C SER A 11 6.77 -10.49 52.04
N LEU A 12 6.96 -9.86 50.87
CA LEU A 12 7.05 -10.49 49.56
C LEU A 12 8.45 -11.04 49.23
N ASP A 13 9.52 -10.60 49.91
CA ASP A 13 10.91 -10.95 49.56
C ASP A 13 11.16 -12.47 49.57
N PRO A 14 10.64 -13.26 50.53
CA PRO A 14 10.78 -14.72 50.50
C PRO A 14 10.06 -15.40 49.33
N PHE A 15 9.01 -14.77 48.79
CA PHE A 15 8.15 -15.34 47.74
C PHE A 15 8.49 -14.81 46.33
N LYS A 16 9.39 -13.83 46.22
CA LYS A 16 9.88 -13.29 44.93
C LYS A 16 10.42 -14.37 43.98
N PRO A 17 11.24 -15.34 44.41
CA PRO A 17 11.75 -16.38 43.50
C PRO A 17 10.64 -17.21 42.86
N HIS A 18 9.59 -17.56 43.64
CA HIS A 18 8.42 -18.30 43.14
C HIS A 18 7.64 -17.46 42.12
N LEU A 19 7.37 -16.19 42.44
CA LEU A 19 6.68 -15.29 41.52
C LEU A 19 7.43 -15.10 40.20
N LEU A 20 8.74 -14.85 40.24
CA LEU A 20 9.57 -14.67 39.05
C LEU A 20 9.63 -15.95 38.20
N ARG A 21 9.73 -17.12 38.83
CA ARG A 21 9.70 -18.41 38.13
C ARG A 21 8.36 -18.62 37.42
N ARG A 22 7.23 -18.38 38.09
CA ARG A 22 5.89 -18.56 37.48
C ARG A 22 5.60 -17.53 36.39
N ILE A 23 6.12 -16.31 36.53
CA ILE A 23 6.08 -15.28 35.47
C ILE A 23 6.92 -15.72 34.26
N ALA A 24 8.08 -16.34 34.48
CA ALA A 24 8.89 -16.92 33.39
C ALA A 24 8.21 -18.13 32.72
N GLU A 25 7.37 -18.87 33.44
CA GLU A 25 6.47 -19.92 32.93
C GLU A 25 5.17 -19.34 32.31
N ASP A 26 5.13 -18.04 31.99
CA ASP A 26 4.03 -17.31 31.35
C ASP A 26 2.70 -17.28 32.14
N CYS A 27 2.75 -17.59 33.44
CA CYS A 27 1.59 -17.52 34.32
C CYS A 27 1.33 -16.09 34.83
N LEU A 28 0.84 -15.21 33.95
CA LEU A 28 0.56 -13.79 34.24
C LEU A 28 -0.80 -13.52 34.94
N LYS A 29 -1.36 -14.52 35.63
CA LYS A 29 -2.63 -14.42 36.37
C LYS A 29 -2.35 -14.11 37.84
N ALA A 30 -2.38 -12.83 38.20
CA ALA A 30 -2.11 -12.35 39.56
C ALA A 30 -2.96 -13.01 40.66
N ALA A 31 -4.22 -13.36 40.37
CA ALA A 31 -5.10 -14.06 41.31
C ALA A 31 -4.63 -15.50 41.60
N THR A 32 -4.11 -16.19 40.59
CA THR A 32 -3.55 -17.54 40.72
C THR A 32 -2.26 -17.48 41.54
N LEU A 33 -1.36 -16.55 41.19
CA LEU A 33 -0.10 -16.35 41.92
C LEU A 33 -0.31 -15.96 43.39
N HIS A 34 -1.30 -15.10 43.67
CA HIS A 34 -1.63 -14.72 45.04
C HIS A 34 -2.12 -15.92 45.86
N ARG A 35 -2.95 -16.79 45.27
CA ARG A 35 -3.43 -18.01 45.94
C ARG A 35 -2.29 -18.99 46.21
N GLU A 36 -1.38 -19.16 45.26
CA GLU A 36 -0.21 -20.02 45.40
C GLU A 36 0.71 -19.54 46.54
N ILE A 37 1.05 -18.26 46.59
CA ILE A 37 1.91 -17.74 47.66
C ILE A 37 1.19 -17.65 49.01
N ALA A 38 -0.13 -17.41 49.02
CA ALA A 38 -0.93 -17.44 50.24
C ALA A 38 -0.95 -18.84 50.87
N ALA A 39 -1.03 -19.90 50.05
CA ALA A 39 -0.90 -21.28 50.51
C ALA A 39 0.51 -21.60 51.05
N GLN A 40 1.54 -20.89 50.60
CA GLN A 40 2.91 -20.97 51.10
C GLN A 40 3.18 -20.09 52.33
N GLY A 41 2.15 -19.44 52.88
CA GLY A 41 2.23 -18.64 54.11
C GLY A 41 2.35 -17.13 53.90
N PHE A 42 2.12 -16.62 52.69
CA PHE A 42 2.06 -15.17 52.45
C PHE A 42 0.78 -14.56 53.04
N THR A 43 0.96 -13.61 53.97
CA THR A 43 -0.14 -12.84 54.62
C THR A 43 -0.32 -11.44 54.04
N GLY A 44 0.41 -11.10 52.97
CA GLY A 44 0.34 -9.77 52.36
C GLY A 44 -0.88 -9.58 51.45
N LYS A 45 -1.04 -8.33 50.97
CA LYS A 45 -2.21 -7.95 50.15
C LYS A 45 -2.03 -8.35 48.68
N TYR A 46 -3.14 -8.77 48.07
CA TYR A 46 -3.27 -9.03 46.61
C TYR A 46 -2.68 -7.92 45.73
N GLY A 47 -2.85 -6.65 46.13
CA GLY A 47 -2.35 -5.50 45.38
C GLY A 47 -0.83 -5.52 45.13
N ILE A 48 -0.04 -6.11 46.05
CA ILE A 48 1.41 -6.20 45.91
C ILE A 48 1.77 -7.22 44.81
N VAL A 49 1.12 -8.38 44.81
CA VAL A 49 1.28 -9.41 43.77
C VAL A 49 0.84 -8.87 42.42
N ARG A 50 -0.31 -8.17 42.37
CA ARG A 50 -0.81 -7.53 41.16
C ARG A 50 0.19 -6.52 40.60
N ALA A 51 0.83 -5.70 41.45
CA ALA A 51 1.82 -4.72 41.01
C ALA A 51 3.06 -5.39 40.40
N VAL A 52 3.55 -6.49 41.01
CA VAL A 52 4.68 -7.27 40.46
C VAL A 52 4.32 -7.89 39.12
N VAL A 53 3.15 -8.51 39.00
CA VAL A 53 2.69 -9.09 37.73
C VAL A 53 2.51 -8.02 36.66
N GLU A 54 2.00 -6.84 37.01
CA GLU A 54 1.81 -5.74 36.05
C GLU A 54 3.13 -5.12 35.60
N GLN A 55 4.16 -5.07 36.46
CA GLN A 55 5.52 -4.67 36.07
C GLN A 55 6.15 -5.64 35.07
N HIS A 56 5.84 -6.93 35.18
CA HIS A 56 6.33 -7.97 34.28
C HIS A 56 5.42 -8.19 33.06
N ARG A 57 4.26 -7.54 32.99
CA ARG A 57 3.46 -7.52 31.78
C ARG A 57 4.12 -6.59 30.78
N THR A 58 4.60 -7.16 29.69
CA THR A 58 4.91 -6.40 28.47
C THR A 58 3.60 -5.89 27.91
N ARG A 59 3.16 -4.70 28.36
CA ARG A 59 2.09 -3.99 27.67
C ARG A 59 2.64 -3.60 26.29
N PRO A 60 1.96 -3.97 25.19
CA PRO A 60 2.33 -3.44 23.90
C PRO A 60 2.21 -1.92 23.99
N ASP A 61 3.31 -1.23 23.67
CA ASP A 61 3.31 0.21 23.60
C ASP A 61 2.48 0.62 22.38
N LEU A 62 1.20 0.88 22.62
CA LEU A 62 0.26 1.29 21.58
C LEU A 62 0.68 2.60 20.91
N SER A 63 1.52 3.42 21.56
CA SER A 63 2.09 4.64 20.96
C SER A 63 3.15 4.35 19.90
N LYS A 64 3.76 3.15 19.93
CA LYS A 64 4.69 2.66 18.92
C LYS A 64 4.02 1.84 17.82
N MET A 65 2.74 1.49 17.96
CA MET A 65 2.00 0.82 16.90
C MET A 65 1.73 1.81 15.78
N THR A 66 2.52 1.72 14.70
CA THR A 66 2.28 2.50 13.50
C THR A 66 0.90 2.14 12.96
N LYS A 67 0.07 3.15 12.69
CA LYS A 67 -1.26 2.97 12.12
C LYS A 67 -1.14 2.09 10.86
N PRO A 68 -1.96 1.03 10.72
CA PRO A 68 -1.95 0.24 9.51
C PRO A 68 -2.30 1.11 8.29
N PRO A 69 -1.67 0.89 7.13
CA PRO A 69 -1.96 1.67 5.95
C PRO A 69 -3.41 1.47 5.51
N SER A 70 -4.01 2.54 5.00
CA SER A 70 -5.34 2.52 4.42
C SER A 70 -5.35 1.81 3.07
N VAL A 71 -6.53 1.36 2.64
CA VAL A 71 -6.73 0.77 1.31
C VAL A 71 -6.22 1.71 0.21
N ARG A 72 -6.48 3.02 0.35
CA ARG A 72 -6.05 4.04 -0.63
C ARG A 72 -4.54 4.13 -0.75
N GLU A 73 -3.83 4.06 0.38
CA GLU A 73 -2.35 4.07 0.39
C GLU A 73 -1.82 2.84 -0.31
N VAL A 74 -2.32 1.65 0.03
CA VAL A 74 -1.88 0.39 -0.59
C VAL A 74 -2.17 0.38 -2.09
N THR A 75 -3.37 0.79 -2.53
CA THR A 75 -3.68 0.90 -3.96
C THR A 75 -2.79 1.94 -4.65
N GLY A 76 -2.48 3.04 -3.98
CA GLY A 76 -1.59 4.07 -4.52
C GLY A 76 -0.16 3.57 -4.69
N TRP A 77 0.33 2.73 -3.76
CA TRP A 77 1.63 2.08 -3.86
C TRP A 77 1.67 1.03 -4.97
N ILE A 78 0.59 0.26 -5.17
CA ILE A 78 0.50 -0.73 -6.26
C ILE A 78 0.56 -0.06 -7.63
N CYS A 79 -0.14 1.06 -7.81
CA CYS A 79 -0.21 1.79 -9.08
C CYS A 79 1.03 2.65 -9.40
N ARG A 80 1.95 2.83 -8.44
CA ARG A 80 3.19 3.60 -8.64
C ARG A 80 4.34 2.69 -9.08
N PRO A 81 5.28 3.20 -9.90
CA PRO A 81 6.53 2.50 -10.15
C PRO A 81 7.27 2.23 -8.84
N PRO A 82 7.83 1.03 -8.62
CA PRO A 82 8.50 0.67 -7.37
C PRO A 82 9.64 1.64 -7.01
N ASP A 83 10.30 2.19 -8.03
CA ASP A 83 11.43 3.12 -7.89
C ASP A 83 11.03 4.49 -7.31
N GLN A 84 9.72 4.79 -7.26
CA GLN A 84 9.17 6.04 -6.71
C GLN A 84 8.62 5.88 -5.29
N LEU A 85 8.68 4.68 -4.71
CA LEU A 85 8.28 4.45 -3.32
C LEU A 85 9.47 4.64 -2.39
N ILE A 86 9.22 5.27 -1.23
CA ILE A 86 10.20 5.30 -0.15
C ILE A 86 10.34 3.90 0.47
N GLU A 87 11.50 3.59 1.03
CA GLU A 87 11.83 2.28 1.62
C GLU A 87 10.76 1.77 2.59
N ARG A 88 10.28 2.65 3.49
CA ARG A 88 9.23 2.33 4.46
C ARG A 88 7.94 1.84 3.80
N ASP A 89 7.51 2.48 2.72
CA ASP A 89 6.27 2.15 2.02
C ASP A 89 6.45 0.88 1.19
N THR A 90 7.63 0.68 0.59
CA THR A 90 8.01 -0.56 -0.10
C THR A 90 8.00 -1.76 0.84
N ASP A 91 8.56 -1.64 2.03
CA ASP A 91 8.57 -2.71 3.03
C ASP A 91 7.16 -2.99 3.57
N GLN A 92 6.35 -1.95 3.80
CA GLN A 92 4.95 -2.13 4.19
C GLN A 92 4.13 -2.81 3.10
N LEU A 93 4.30 -2.41 1.84
CA LEU A 93 3.65 -3.07 0.72
C LEU A 93 4.09 -4.53 0.61
N ARG A 94 5.39 -4.82 0.70
CA ARG A 94 5.93 -6.20 0.66
C ARG A 94 5.29 -7.06 1.74
N ALA A 95 5.28 -6.59 2.99
CA ALA A 95 4.69 -7.32 4.10
C ALA A 95 3.17 -7.54 3.95
N ILE A 96 2.47 -6.72 3.16
CA ILE A 96 1.06 -6.91 2.85
C ILE A 96 0.88 -7.94 1.74
N LEU A 97 1.69 -7.87 0.68
CA LEU A 97 1.65 -8.82 -0.44
C LEU A 97 2.00 -10.25 0.01
N GLU A 98 2.99 -10.41 0.90
CA GLU A 98 3.36 -11.71 1.48
C GLU A 98 2.21 -12.39 2.26
N ARG A 99 1.23 -11.62 2.71
CA ARG A 99 0.07 -12.14 3.47
C ARG A 99 -1.12 -12.52 2.59
N SER A 100 -1.17 -12.07 1.34
CA SER A 100 -2.27 -12.37 0.42
C SER A 100 -1.75 -12.65 -0.99
N PRO A 101 -1.78 -13.92 -1.44
CA PRO A 101 -1.41 -14.27 -2.81
C PRO A 101 -2.36 -13.62 -3.84
N GLU A 102 -3.64 -13.44 -3.49
CA GLU A 102 -4.62 -12.77 -4.36
C GLU A 102 -4.25 -11.31 -4.60
N LEU A 103 -3.81 -10.60 -3.57
CA LEU A 103 -3.38 -9.21 -3.68
C LEU A 103 -2.05 -9.09 -4.44
N THR A 104 -1.17 -10.08 -4.32
CA THR A 104 0.05 -10.18 -5.13
C THR A 104 -0.31 -10.31 -6.61
N ALA A 105 -1.18 -11.26 -6.96
CA ALA A 105 -1.66 -11.44 -8.32
C ALA A 105 -2.35 -10.17 -8.86
N ALA A 106 -3.15 -9.50 -8.03
CA ALA A 106 -3.78 -8.23 -8.39
C ALA A 106 -2.74 -7.13 -8.69
N ALA A 107 -1.71 -7.00 -7.84
CA ALA A 107 -0.66 -6.01 -8.02
C ALA A 107 0.14 -6.25 -9.31
N ASP A 108 0.46 -7.51 -9.62
CA ASP A 108 1.19 -7.88 -10.84
C ASP A 108 0.36 -7.63 -12.11
N LEU A 109 -0.94 -7.92 -12.08
CA LEU A 109 -1.86 -7.62 -13.18
C LEU A 109 -2.00 -6.11 -13.41
N VAL A 110 -2.12 -5.32 -12.34
CA VAL A 110 -2.21 -3.86 -12.44
C VAL A 110 -0.91 -3.26 -13.01
N ARG A 111 0.26 -3.74 -12.52
CA ARG A 111 1.56 -3.25 -12.98
C ARG A 111 1.85 -3.62 -14.43
N SER A 112 1.55 -4.86 -14.83
CA SER A 112 1.71 -5.29 -16.23
C SER A 112 0.80 -4.52 -17.18
N PHE A 113 -0.43 -4.20 -16.77
CA PHE A 113 -1.32 -3.34 -17.55
C PHE A 113 -0.79 -1.91 -17.67
N ALA A 114 -0.30 -1.32 -16.57
CA ALA A 114 0.29 0.01 -16.58
C ALA A 114 1.53 0.09 -17.50
N GLN A 115 2.38 -0.93 -17.49
CA GLN A 115 3.52 -1.03 -18.41
C GLN A 115 3.07 -1.13 -19.87
N MET A 116 2.02 -1.90 -20.15
CA MET A 116 1.43 -2.01 -21.48
C MET A 116 0.92 -0.65 -21.99
N MET A 117 0.22 0.10 -21.13
CA MET A 117 -0.24 1.46 -21.45
C MET A 117 0.92 2.43 -21.69
N ALA A 118 1.97 2.37 -20.87
CA ALA A 118 3.13 3.26 -21.00
C ALA A 118 3.96 2.97 -22.26
N GLY A 119 4.06 1.70 -22.68
CA GLY A 119 4.81 1.27 -23.87
C GLY A 119 4.00 1.19 -25.16
N LEU A 120 2.69 1.49 -25.09
CA LEU A 120 1.75 1.33 -26.21
C LEU A 120 1.77 -0.08 -26.83
N HIS A 121 1.70 -1.12 -25.99
CA HIS A 121 1.74 -2.52 -26.41
C HIS A 121 0.36 -3.16 -26.53
N GLY A 122 -0.50 -2.64 -27.42
CA GLY A 122 -1.84 -3.21 -27.63
C GLY A 122 -1.84 -4.66 -28.11
N ASP A 123 -0.75 -5.12 -28.74
CA ASP A 123 -0.53 -6.52 -29.14
C ASP A 123 -0.54 -7.49 -27.95
N ARG A 124 -0.14 -7.01 -26.76
CA ARG A 124 -0.09 -7.82 -25.52
C ARG A 124 -1.43 -7.84 -24.76
N LEU A 125 -2.43 -7.10 -25.22
CA LEU A 125 -3.72 -6.98 -24.53
C LEU A 125 -4.45 -8.33 -24.40
N GLY A 126 -4.42 -9.15 -25.45
CA GLY A 126 -5.07 -10.46 -25.44
C GLY A 126 -4.48 -11.41 -24.39
N GLU A 127 -3.14 -11.43 -24.28
CA GLU A 127 -2.44 -12.23 -23.26
C GLU A 127 -2.78 -11.75 -21.85
N TRP A 128 -2.85 -10.43 -21.66
CA TRP A 128 -3.20 -9.85 -20.37
C TRP A 128 -4.65 -10.16 -19.97
N ILE A 129 -5.60 -10.09 -20.90
CA ILE A 129 -7.00 -10.46 -20.65
C ILE A 129 -7.10 -11.92 -20.23
N ALA A 130 -6.39 -12.82 -20.91
CA ALA A 130 -6.39 -14.24 -20.55
C ALA A 130 -5.81 -14.46 -19.13
N ALA A 131 -4.70 -13.81 -18.80
CA ALA A 131 -4.13 -13.87 -17.45
C ALA A 131 -5.08 -13.31 -16.38
N ALA A 132 -5.75 -12.19 -16.67
CA ALA A 132 -6.72 -11.55 -15.78
C ALA A 132 -7.98 -12.42 -15.53
N GLN A 133 -8.40 -13.18 -16.54
CA GLN A 133 -9.50 -14.15 -16.40
C GLN A 133 -9.07 -15.38 -15.59
N GLN A 134 -7.88 -15.92 -15.84
CA GLN A 134 -7.33 -17.06 -15.11
C GLN A 134 -7.07 -16.77 -13.63
N ALA A 135 -6.69 -15.54 -13.29
CA ALA A 135 -6.50 -15.12 -11.90
C ALA A 135 -7.79 -15.15 -11.06
N GLY A 136 -8.97 -15.14 -11.70
CA GLY A 136 -10.27 -15.31 -11.02
C GLY A 136 -10.61 -14.22 -10.01
N LEU A 137 -10.00 -13.04 -10.12
CA LEU A 137 -10.21 -11.93 -9.20
C LEU A 137 -11.45 -11.12 -9.64
N PRO A 138 -12.58 -11.10 -8.89
CA PRO A 138 -13.87 -10.63 -9.40
C PRO A 138 -13.85 -9.24 -10.06
N GLY A 139 -13.12 -8.28 -9.48
CA GLY A 139 -13.00 -6.92 -10.04
C GLY A 139 -12.17 -6.86 -11.32
N ILE A 140 -11.05 -7.59 -11.36
CA ILE A 140 -10.14 -7.60 -12.52
C ILE A 140 -10.72 -8.45 -13.66
N THR A 141 -11.34 -9.59 -13.34
CA THR A 141 -12.01 -10.45 -14.32
C THR A 141 -13.19 -9.73 -14.97
N SER A 142 -14.00 -8.98 -14.19
CA SER A 142 -15.08 -8.17 -14.75
C SER A 142 -14.54 -7.07 -15.68
N PHE A 143 -13.45 -6.41 -15.29
CA PHE A 143 -12.78 -5.42 -16.13
C PHE A 143 -12.24 -6.03 -17.43
N ALA A 144 -11.54 -7.16 -17.37
CA ALA A 144 -11.04 -7.87 -18.55
C ALA A 144 -12.16 -8.34 -19.48
N THR A 145 -13.31 -8.74 -18.93
CA THR A 145 -14.51 -9.05 -19.72
C THR A 145 -15.00 -7.82 -20.47
N GLY A 146 -15.03 -6.66 -19.81
CA GLY A 146 -15.35 -5.38 -20.46
C GLY A 146 -14.40 -5.05 -21.61
N LEU A 147 -13.08 -5.21 -21.42
CA LEU A 147 -12.09 -4.98 -22.49
C LEU A 147 -12.27 -5.91 -23.69
N THR A 148 -12.75 -7.14 -23.46
CA THR A 148 -12.99 -8.10 -24.54
C THR A 148 -14.13 -7.64 -25.46
N ASN A 149 -15.15 -6.98 -24.91
CA ASN A 149 -16.27 -6.48 -25.71
C ASN A 149 -15.86 -5.36 -26.67
N ASP A 150 -14.85 -4.57 -26.30
CA ASP A 150 -14.34 -3.42 -27.07
C ASP A 150 -12.90 -3.65 -27.58
N LEU A 151 -12.53 -4.91 -27.84
CA LEU A 151 -11.14 -5.32 -28.04
C LEU A 151 -10.41 -4.52 -29.13
N ASP A 152 -11.03 -4.32 -30.29
CA ASP A 152 -10.41 -3.59 -31.42
C ASP A 152 -10.16 -2.12 -31.05
N ALA A 153 -11.12 -1.49 -30.38
CA ALA A 153 -11.03 -0.10 -29.95
C ALA A 153 -9.96 0.09 -28.87
N VAL A 154 -9.89 -0.80 -27.89
CA VAL A 154 -8.88 -0.76 -26.82
C VAL A 154 -7.50 -1.06 -27.37
N THR A 155 -7.36 -2.04 -28.28
CA THR A 155 -6.09 -2.36 -28.94
C THR A 155 -5.58 -1.16 -29.73
N ALA A 156 -6.44 -0.50 -30.50
CA ALA A 156 -6.09 0.73 -31.21
C ALA A 156 -5.67 1.85 -30.23
N GLY A 157 -6.42 2.02 -29.13
CA GLY A 157 -6.11 2.97 -28.05
C GLY A 157 -4.76 2.73 -27.40
N LEU A 158 -4.37 1.46 -27.24
CA LEU A 158 -3.11 1.04 -26.63
C LEU A 158 -1.96 0.91 -27.63
N THR A 159 -2.17 1.04 -28.94
CA THR A 159 -1.09 0.90 -29.94
C THR A 159 -0.77 2.24 -30.60
N LEU A 160 -1.79 3.03 -30.89
CA LEU A 160 -1.61 4.29 -31.59
C LEU A 160 -1.20 5.38 -30.59
N PRO A 161 -0.17 6.19 -30.89
CA PRO A 161 0.13 7.38 -30.12
C PRO A 161 -1.04 8.35 -30.25
N HIS A 162 -1.97 8.29 -29.30
CA HIS A 162 -3.13 9.17 -29.29
C HIS A 162 -2.67 10.59 -28.94
N SER A 163 -2.65 11.47 -29.93
CA SER A 163 -2.88 12.89 -29.68
C SER A 163 -4.34 13.00 -29.24
N SER A 164 -4.60 13.17 -27.95
CA SER A 164 -5.89 13.66 -27.45
C SER A 164 -6.10 15.09 -27.94
N GLY A 165 -6.44 15.24 -29.23
CA GLY A 165 -6.67 16.49 -29.93
C GLY A 165 -8.10 16.60 -30.41
N ALA A 166 -9.08 16.35 -29.55
CA ALA A 166 -10.47 16.73 -29.81
C ALA A 166 -10.80 17.95 -28.94
N GLY A 167 -10.60 19.16 -29.50
CA GLY A 167 -11.01 20.40 -28.84
C GLY A 167 -10.26 21.67 -29.22
N GLY A 168 -9.65 21.78 -30.40
CA GLY A 168 -9.04 23.02 -30.86
C GLY A 168 -9.24 23.19 -32.35
N ARG A 169 -10.25 23.99 -32.73
CA ARG A 169 -10.54 24.49 -34.08
C ARG A 169 -9.40 24.27 -35.08
N GLN A 170 -9.63 23.41 -36.08
CA GLN A 170 -9.05 23.67 -37.39
C GLN A 170 -9.64 24.99 -37.88
N ARG A 171 -8.92 26.10 -37.63
CA ARG A 171 -9.01 27.24 -38.56
C ARG A 171 -8.30 26.77 -39.80
N GLN A 172 -9.09 26.54 -40.84
CA GLN A 172 -8.63 26.60 -42.21
C GLN A 172 -7.82 27.90 -42.38
N PRO A 173 -6.53 27.85 -42.73
CA PRO A 173 -5.83 29.06 -43.12
C PRO A 173 -6.45 29.52 -44.43
N ASP A 174 -7.04 30.72 -44.39
CA ASP A 174 -7.29 31.52 -45.59
C ASP A 174 -6.00 31.53 -46.42
N GLN A 175 -6.12 31.11 -47.67
CA GLN A 175 -5.12 31.40 -48.70
C GLN A 175 -5.25 32.88 -49.03
N ASP A 176 -4.71 33.74 -48.15
CA ASP A 176 -4.40 35.12 -48.50
C ASP A 176 -3.09 35.14 -49.27
N ASP A 177 -3.27 35.13 -50.58
CA ASP A 177 -2.48 35.72 -51.64
C ASP A 177 -1.33 36.65 -51.18
N GLN A 178 -0.09 36.21 -51.41
CA GLN A 178 1.05 37.11 -51.48
C GLN A 178 2.22 36.49 -52.25
N THR A 179 2.38 36.89 -53.52
CA THR A 179 3.70 37.27 -54.02
C THR A 179 3.60 38.52 -54.89
N ALA A 180 4.35 39.52 -54.46
CA ALA A 180 4.47 40.83 -55.07
C ALA A 180 5.33 40.81 -56.35
N ASP A 181 4.98 41.79 -57.20
CA ASP A 181 5.86 42.59 -58.06
C ASP A 181 6.50 41.95 -59.31
N VAL A 182 6.19 42.53 -60.49
CA VAL A 182 7.13 43.07 -61.49
C VAL A 182 6.34 43.56 -62.73
N ARG A 183 6.39 44.88 -62.96
CA ARG A 183 6.02 45.65 -64.18
C ARG A 183 6.78 45.17 -65.45
N PRO A 184 6.57 45.75 -66.65
CA PRO A 184 5.34 46.17 -67.37
C PRO A 184 5.35 45.67 -68.85
N SER A 185 4.39 46.15 -69.67
CA SER A 185 4.55 46.54 -71.09
C SER A 185 3.87 45.74 -72.23
N ARG A 186 3.09 46.54 -73.01
CA ARG A 186 2.75 46.50 -74.46
C ARG A 186 1.48 45.73 -74.87
N LEU A 187 0.43 46.47 -75.29
CA LEU A 187 0.03 46.77 -76.69
C LEU A 187 -0.37 45.48 -77.45
N ARG A 188 -1.54 45.27 -78.07
CA ARG A 188 -2.47 46.14 -78.84
C ARG A 188 -3.74 45.28 -79.24
N PRO A 189 -4.64 45.62 -80.20
CA PRO A 189 -6.07 45.87 -79.93
C PRO A 189 -7.10 45.01 -80.74
N ALA A 190 -8.38 45.38 -80.55
CA ALA A 190 -9.52 45.37 -81.52
C ALA A 190 -10.35 44.07 -81.68
N PRO A 191 -11.64 44.21 -82.05
CA PRO A 191 -12.19 43.50 -83.19
C PRO A 191 -11.95 44.26 -84.51
#